data_AF-A0A958EU70-F1
#
_entry.id   AF-A0A958EU70-F1
#
_cell.length_a   1.000
_cell.length_b   1.000
_cell.length_c   1.000
_cell.angle_alpha   90.00
_cell.angle_beta   90.00
_cell.angle_gamma   90.00
#
_symmetry.space_group_name_H-M   'P 1'
#
loop_
_entity.id
_entity.type
_entity.pdbx_description
1 polymer ?
#
loop_
_entity_poly.entity_id
_entity_poly.type
_entity_poly.pdbx_seq_one_letter_code
_entity_poly.pdbx_strand_id
1 'polypeptide(L)'
;MIRLISFIILSSGLLFSQDQKAFLEFESGKEWIIQVNDSLTMQTGKVYNLQEGKYHFKARPAISYNWPSILVQDSLKLSAGDTLKYVLSENNSSIEKLSLIEPNVTTKPIVFSDAAVTSQNEKNISVKTTLIVSAIAANWFSFYLKRRADNYYDKYQSASDLSRINNYYNKTEQYDNFSEIMLGISTVALGTYIYLLLSE
;
A
#
# COMPACT_ATOMS: atom_id res chain seq x y z
N MET A 1 7.08 -15.58 29.51
CA MET A 1 5.88 -15.17 28.73
C MET A 1 5.81 -13.66 28.50
N ILE A 2 6.26 -12.82 29.44
CA ILE A 2 6.28 -11.34 29.33
C ILE A 2 7.16 -10.78 28.19
N ARG A 3 8.23 -11.49 27.77
CA ARG A 3 9.13 -11.03 26.69
C ARG A 3 8.54 -11.08 25.27
N LEU A 4 7.44 -11.83 25.04
CA LEU A 4 6.83 -11.91 23.71
C LEU A 4 5.91 -10.71 23.42
N ILE A 5 5.28 -10.15 24.45
CA ILE A 5 4.34 -9.02 24.33
C ILE A 5 5.10 -7.73 24.00
N SER A 6 6.29 -7.53 24.57
CA SER A 6 7.13 -6.36 24.27
C SER A 6 7.66 -6.34 22.84
N PHE A 7 7.81 -7.50 22.19
CA PHE A 7 8.27 -7.57 20.80
C PHE A 7 7.16 -7.17 19.81
N ILE A 8 5.91 -7.55 20.10
CA ILE A 8 4.74 -7.19 19.29
C ILE A 8 4.46 -5.68 19.35
N ILE A 9 4.63 -5.06 20.53
CA ILE A 9 4.43 -3.61 20.73
C ILE A 9 5.57 -2.78 20.11
N LEU A 10 6.81 -3.31 20.03
CA LEU A 10 7.90 -2.61 19.33
C LEU A 10 7.77 -2.71 17.80
N SER A 11 7.19 -3.80 17.27
CA SER A 11 7.02 -3.96 15.82
C SER A 11 5.93 -3.08 15.21
N SER A 12 4.93 -2.64 15.99
CA SER A 12 3.87 -1.75 15.49
C SER A 12 4.33 -0.31 15.29
N GLY A 13 5.44 0.12 15.91
CA GLY A 13 5.99 1.47 15.75
C GLY A 13 6.79 1.70 14.46
N LEU A 14 7.23 0.63 13.77
CA LEU A 14 8.04 0.73 12.55
C LEU A 14 7.23 0.66 11.25
N LEU A 15 5.90 0.49 11.33
CA LEU A 15 5.05 0.36 10.14
C LEU A 15 4.46 1.69 9.64
N PHE A 16 4.72 2.82 10.32
CA PHE A 16 4.12 4.12 9.95
C PHE A 16 5.01 5.01 9.06
N SER A 17 6.15 4.52 8.57
CA SER A 17 7.04 5.31 7.70
C SER A 17 6.82 5.09 6.19
N GLN A 18 5.90 4.23 5.76
CA GLN A 18 5.95 3.68 4.40
C GLN A 18 4.99 4.26 3.35
N ASP A 19 4.19 5.28 3.65
CA ASP A 19 3.22 5.80 2.68
C ASP A 19 3.20 7.33 2.53
N GLN A 20 4.32 8.00 2.84
CA GLN A 20 4.45 9.38 2.41
C GLN A 20 4.68 9.40 0.89
N LYS A 21 3.66 9.88 0.20
CA LYS A 21 3.56 9.91 -1.26
C LYS A 21 3.97 11.28 -1.79
N ALA A 22 4.55 11.31 -2.97
CA ALA A 22 4.82 12.53 -3.73
C ALA A 22 3.75 12.70 -4.81
N PHE A 23 3.41 13.94 -5.12
CA PHE A 23 2.43 14.30 -6.13
C PHE A 23 3.14 14.94 -7.34
N LEU A 24 2.81 14.45 -8.52
CA LEU A 24 3.37 14.93 -9.79
C LEU A 24 2.24 15.30 -10.75
N GLU A 25 2.27 16.54 -11.25
CA GLU A 25 1.32 17.04 -12.24
C GLU A 25 2.06 17.55 -13.48
N PHE A 26 1.58 17.17 -14.66
CA PHE A 26 2.02 17.73 -15.94
C PHE A 26 0.91 18.60 -16.52
N GLU A 27 1.15 19.91 -16.61
CA GLU A 27 0.26 20.88 -17.22
C GLU A 27 0.71 21.17 -18.66
N SER A 28 -0.25 21.29 -19.57
CA SER A 28 0.00 21.61 -20.97
C SER A 28 -1.28 22.10 -21.62
N GLY A 29 -1.16 23.00 -22.59
CA GLY A 29 -2.29 23.42 -23.44
C GLY A 29 -2.73 22.35 -24.46
N LYS A 30 -1.98 21.25 -24.59
CA LYS A 30 -2.27 20.11 -25.47
C LYS A 30 -2.14 18.79 -24.69
N GLU A 31 -2.71 17.70 -25.22
CA GLU A 31 -2.53 16.38 -24.64
C GLU A 31 -1.14 15.79 -24.93
N TRP A 32 -0.44 15.39 -23.87
CA TRP A 32 0.82 14.64 -23.96
C TRP A 32 0.70 13.26 -23.32
N ILE A 33 1.49 12.34 -23.85
CA ILE A 33 1.74 11.03 -23.27
C ILE A 33 3.13 11.08 -22.64
N ILE A 34 3.19 10.87 -21.33
CA ILE A 34 4.43 10.84 -20.56
C ILE A 34 4.71 9.40 -20.13
N GLN A 35 5.89 8.87 -20.46
CA GLN A 35 6.36 7.58 -19.98
C GLN A 35 7.35 7.81 -18.84
N VAL A 36 7.16 7.13 -17.71
CA VAL A 36 8.01 7.19 -16.53
C VAL A 36 8.63 5.82 -16.26
N ASN A 37 9.96 5.77 -16.08
CA ASN A 37 10.74 4.54 -15.84
C ASN A 37 10.37 3.38 -16.79
N ASP A 38 10.16 3.72 -18.07
CA ASP A 38 9.83 2.81 -19.18
C ASP A 38 8.56 1.93 -19.00
N SER A 39 7.78 2.10 -17.93
CA SER A 39 6.66 1.21 -17.57
C SER A 39 5.35 1.95 -17.32
N LEU A 40 5.41 3.15 -16.73
CA LEU A 40 4.22 3.90 -16.35
C LEU A 40 3.89 4.94 -17.41
N THR A 41 2.69 4.86 -17.99
CA THR A 41 2.22 5.85 -18.97
C THR A 41 1.21 6.79 -18.31
N MET A 42 1.46 8.08 -18.42
CA MET A 42 0.71 9.17 -17.85
C MET A 42 0.20 10.11 -18.96
N GLN A 43 -0.81 10.91 -18.61
CA GLN A 43 -1.42 11.93 -19.45
C GLN A 43 -1.39 13.26 -18.71
N THR A 44 -1.26 14.37 -19.45
CA THR A 44 -1.36 15.72 -18.91
C THR A 44 -2.71 16.01 -18.26
N GLY A 45 -2.76 16.93 -17.30
CA GLY A 45 -3.98 17.35 -16.60
C GLY A 45 -4.46 16.39 -15.51
N LYS A 46 -3.64 15.40 -15.15
CA LYS A 46 -3.89 14.47 -14.04
C LYS A 46 -2.79 14.60 -12.99
N VAL A 47 -3.18 14.45 -11.73
CA VAL A 47 -2.24 14.37 -10.60
C VAL A 47 -1.91 12.91 -10.35
N TYR A 48 -0.61 12.59 -10.41
CA TYR A 48 -0.10 11.25 -10.17
C TYR A 48 0.51 11.16 -8.80
N ASN A 49 0.22 10.04 -8.14
CA ASN A 49 0.78 9.71 -6.84
C ASN A 49 1.93 8.73 -7.05
N LEU A 50 3.14 9.15 -6.68
CA LEU A 50 4.38 8.39 -6.85
C LEU A 50 5.07 8.21 -5.51
N GLN A 51 5.83 7.12 -5.39
CA GLN A 51 6.71 6.94 -4.24
C GLN A 51 7.92 7.89 -4.33
N GLU A 52 8.61 8.08 -3.22
CA GLU A 52 9.90 8.78 -3.26
C GLU A 52 10.90 8.01 -4.13
N GLY A 53 11.75 8.74 -4.83
CA GLY A 53 12.74 8.12 -5.71
C GLY A 53 13.18 8.98 -6.87
N LYS A 54 14.08 8.42 -7.68
CA LYS A 54 14.54 9.02 -8.93
C LYS A 54 13.75 8.42 -10.09
N TYR A 55 13.22 9.29 -10.93
CA TYR A 55 12.41 8.93 -12.08
C TYR A 55 13.01 9.52 -13.35
N HIS A 56 12.96 8.73 -14.42
CA HIS A 56 13.27 9.17 -15.77
C HIS A 56 11.97 9.26 -16.54
N PHE A 57 11.71 10.41 -17.16
CA PHE A 57 10.52 10.56 -17.98
C PHE A 57 10.85 10.94 -19.41
N LYS A 58 10.00 10.48 -20.33
CA LYS A 58 9.98 10.80 -21.75
C LYS A 58 8.59 11.29 -22.08
N ALA A 59 8.46 12.45 -22.72
CA ALA A 59 7.16 12.98 -23.11
C ALA A 59 7.06 13.14 -24.63
N ARG A 60 5.87 12.87 -25.16
CA ARG A 60 5.51 13.11 -26.55
C ARG A 60 4.07 13.63 -26.66
N PRO A 61 3.72 14.39 -27.72
CA PRO A 61 2.34 14.75 -28.00
C PRO A 61 1.51 13.50 -28.25
N ALA A 62 0.25 13.50 -27.81
CA ALA A 62 -0.67 12.37 -28.00
C ALA A 62 -0.93 12.05 -29.48
N ILE A 63 -0.84 13.08 -30.35
CA ILE A 63 -1.03 12.97 -31.80
C ILE A 63 0.11 12.24 -32.54
N SER A 64 1.27 12.06 -31.92
CA SER A 64 2.38 11.30 -32.52
C SER A 64 2.17 9.80 -32.30
N TYR A 65 2.41 8.94 -33.28
CA TYR A 65 2.36 7.48 -33.09
C TYR A 65 3.74 6.88 -32.80
N ASN A 66 4.80 7.65 -33.05
CA ASN A 66 6.18 7.18 -32.98
C ASN A 66 6.88 7.76 -31.76
N TRP A 67 7.28 6.88 -30.83
CA TRP A 67 8.20 7.21 -29.74
C TRP A 67 9.60 7.68 -30.16
N PRO A 68 10.20 7.29 -31.30
CA PRO A 68 11.58 7.69 -31.60
C PRO A 68 11.82 9.19 -31.81
N SER A 69 10.78 10.03 -31.95
CA SER A 69 10.91 11.49 -31.92
C SER A 69 10.64 12.05 -30.53
N ILE A 70 11.36 11.56 -29.51
CA ILE A 70 11.24 12.03 -28.12
C ILE A 70 11.54 13.54 -28.10
N LEU A 71 10.54 14.35 -27.77
CA LEU A 71 10.69 15.82 -27.72
C LEU A 71 11.28 16.28 -26.39
N VAL A 72 11.00 15.55 -25.30
CA VAL A 72 11.46 15.90 -23.95
C VAL A 72 11.90 14.65 -23.21
N GLN A 73 13.11 14.67 -22.66
CA GLN A 73 13.64 13.66 -21.78
C GLN A 73 14.35 14.34 -20.60
N ASP A 74 13.99 13.95 -19.38
CA ASP A 74 14.60 14.49 -18.17
C ASP A 74 14.59 13.47 -17.02
N SER A 75 15.33 13.77 -15.94
CA SER A 75 15.32 13.02 -14.70
C SER A 75 14.85 13.89 -13.53
N LEU A 76 13.87 13.40 -12.80
CA LEU A 76 13.32 14.06 -11.61
C LEU A 76 13.63 13.24 -10.36
N LYS A 77 13.82 13.91 -9.23
CA LYS A 77 13.96 13.28 -7.91
C LYS A 77 12.78 13.74 -7.05
N LEU A 78 11.98 12.80 -6.58
CA LEU A 78 10.85 13.03 -5.67
C LEU A 78 11.27 12.66 -4.25
N SER A 79 10.99 13.56 -3.32
CA SER A 79 11.03 13.31 -1.88
C SER A 79 9.60 13.17 -1.36
N ALA A 80 9.45 12.48 -0.24
CA ALA A 80 8.15 12.26 0.36
C ALA A 80 7.47 13.59 0.73
N GLY A 81 6.21 13.79 0.30
CA GLY A 81 5.46 15.02 0.52
C GLY A 81 5.70 16.13 -0.52
N ASP A 82 6.58 15.92 -1.50
CA ASP A 82 6.78 16.86 -2.60
C ASP A 82 5.52 16.93 -3.48
N THR A 83 5.18 18.13 -3.94
CA THR A 83 4.20 18.38 -5.01
C THR A 83 4.91 19.11 -6.14
N LEU A 84 5.22 18.39 -7.22
CA LEU A 84 5.90 18.95 -8.39
C LEU A 84 4.93 19.17 -9.54
N LYS A 85 5.04 20.34 -10.18
CA LYS A 85 4.26 20.70 -11.36
C LYS A 85 5.17 21.05 -12.53
N TYR A 86 5.02 20.34 -13.64
CA TYR A 86 5.79 20.55 -14.87
C TYR A 86 4.89 21.12 -15.96
N VAL A 87 5.33 22.19 -16.62
CA VAL A 87 4.63 22.76 -17.77
C VAL A 87 5.30 22.29 -19.05
N LEU A 88 4.59 21.50 -19.85
CA LEU A 88 5.07 21.03 -21.15
C LEU A 88 4.62 22.01 -22.23
N SER A 89 5.56 22.47 -23.05
CA SER A 89 5.30 23.35 -24.19
C SER A 89 5.99 22.80 -25.44
N GLU A 90 5.26 22.80 -26.55
CA GLU A 90 5.79 22.42 -27.86
C GLU A 90 6.57 23.60 -28.42
N ASN A 91 7.86 23.70 -28.07
CA ASN A 91 8.68 24.76 -28.62
C ASN A 91 9.00 24.40 -30.09
N ASN A 92 8.35 25.09 -31.04
CA ASN A 92 8.42 24.84 -32.48
C ASN A 92 9.77 25.26 -33.12
N SER A 93 10.87 25.25 -32.38
CA SER A 93 12.17 25.67 -32.89
C SER A 93 13.28 24.68 -32.51
N SER A 94 13.81 24.05 -33.54
CA SER A 94 15.08 23.34 -33.65
C SER A 94 15.98 23.37 -32.41
N ILE A 95 15.93 22.31 -31.61
CA ILE A 95 16.94 21.90 -30.60
C ILE A 95 17.63 23.09 -29.88
N GLU A 96 16.85 24.03 -29.35
CA GLU A 96 17.35 24.88 -28.28
C GLU A 96 17.08 24.15 -26.98
N LYS A 97 18.18 23.72 -26.35
CA LYS A 97 18.25 23.07 -25.04
C LYS A 97 17.24 23.74 -24.11
N LEU A 98 16.14 23.05 -23.79
CA LEU A 98 15.10 23.50 -22.88
C LEU A 98 15.78 24.05 -21.62
N SER A 99 15.75 25.37 -21.47
CA SER A 99 16.04 26.01 -20.20
C SER A 99 14.91 25.58 -19.27
N LEU A 100 15.22 24.62 -18.38
CA LEU A 100 14.39 24.36 -17.22
C LEU A 100 14.18 25.71 -16.53
N ILE A 101 12.98 26.25 -16.65
CA ILE A 101 12.51 27.26 -15.71
C ILE A 101 12.56 26.50 -14.38
N GLU A 102 13.54 26.83 -13.54
CA GLU A 102 13.66 26.22 -12.22
C GLU A 102 12.28 26.22 -11.59
N PRO A 103 11.78 25.06 -11.15
CA PRO A 103 10.45 24.98 -10.58
C PRO A 103 10.41 26.02 -9.47
N ASN A 104 9.47 26.97 -9.58
CA ASN A 104 9.19 27.87 -8.48
C ASN A 104 8.53 27.00 -7.41
N VAL A 105 9.35 26.30 -6.62
CA VAL A 105 8.96 25.42 -5.53
C VAL A 105 8.34 26.32 -4.48
N THR A 106 7.07 26.66 -4.73
CA THR A 106 6.27 27.37 -3.78
C THR A 106 5.85 26.31 -2.77
N THR A 107 6.69 26.08 -1.76
CA THR A 107 6.31 25.36 -0.54
C THR A 107 5.30 26.21 0.23
N LYS A 108 4.16 26.52 -0.38
CA LYS A 108 2.99 26.93 0.38
C LYS A 108 2.33 25.64 0.83
N PRO A 109 2.27 25.35 2.14
CA PRO A 109 1.46 24.26 2.62
C PRO A 109 0.04 24.51 2.08
N ILE A 110 -0.43 23.62 1.23
CA ILE A 110 -1.80 23.66 0.76
C ILE A 110 -2.64 23.33 2.00
N VAL A 111 -3.14 24.38 2.66
CA VAL A 111 -4.11 24.22 3.74
C VAL A 111 -5.41 23.84 3.05
N PHE A 112 -5.61 22.54 2.85
CA PHE A 112 -6.87 21.98 2.37
C PHE A 112 -7.94 22.25 3.43
N SER A 113 -8.74 23.30 3.21
CA SER A 113 -9.92 23.63 4.01
C SER A 113 -11.13 22.78 3.58
N ASP A 114 -10.98 21.46 3.57
CA ASP A 114 -12.05 20.49 3.23
C ASP A 114 -12.54 19.70 4.45
N ALA A 115 -12.29 20.19 5.67
CA ALA A 115 -12.52 19.44 6.90
C ALA A 115 -13.99 19.23 7.31
N ALA A 116 -15.00 19.61 6.50
CA ALA A 116 -16.40 19.60 6.95
C ALA A 116 -17.37 18.66 6.20
N VAL A 117 -17.03 18.14 5.01
CA VAL A 117 -17.99 17.35 4.20
C VAL A 117 -17.54 15.91 3.90
N THR A 118 -16.25 15.58 4.06
CA THR A 118 -15.70 14.25 3.72
C THR A 118 -15.65 13.25 4.88
N SER A 119 -16.08 13.65 6.09
CA SER A 119 -15.84 12.87 7.33
C SER A 119 -16.70 11.60 7.48
N GLN A 120 -17.88 11.52 6.86
CA GLN A 120 -18.78 10.36 7.05
C GLN A 120 -18.53 9.21 6.06
N ASN A 121 -18.09 9.49 4.83
CA ASN A 121 -17.86 8.43 3.84
C ASN A 121 -16.51 7.70 4.05
N GLU A 122 -15.47 8.40 4.53
CA GLU A 122 -14.19 7.77 4.85
C GLU A 122 -14.28 6.78 6.02
N LYS A 123 -15.11 7.09 7.03
CA LYS A 123 -15.30 6.19 8.19
C LYS A 123 -15.90 4.84 7.78
N ASN A 124 -16.87 4.83 6.88
CA ASN A 124 -17.52 3.57 6.45
C ASN A 124 -16.60 2.70 5.60
N ILE A 125 -15.78 3.30 4.73
CA ILE A 125 -14.79 2.57 3.93
C ILE A 125 -13.71 1.94 4.82
N SER A 126 -13.23 2.69 5.82
CA SER A 126 -12.18 2.22 6.74
C SER A 126 -12.61 1.02 7.59
N VAL A 127 -13.85 1.02 8.11
CA VAL A 127 -14.37 -0.08 8.93
C VAL A 127 -14.53 -1.36 8.11
N LYS A 128 -15.07 -1.27 6.89
CA LYS A 128 -15.24 -2.44 6.00
C LYS A 128 -13.90 -3.08 5.64
N THR A 129 -12.91 -2.28 5.26
CA THR A 129 -11.57 -2.78 4.94
C THR A 129 -10.92 -3.45 6.15
N THR A 130 -11.07 -2.87 7.34
CA THR A 130 -10.55 -3.44 8.58
C THR A 130 -11.20 -4.79 8.91
N LEU A 131 -12.51 -4.93 8.71
CA LEU A 131 -13.22 -6.20 8.91
C LEU A 131 -12.75 -7.30 7.95
N ILE A 132 -12.58 -7.00 6.66
CA ILE A 132 -12.08 -7.99 5.69
C ILE A 132 -10.65 -8.40 6.02
N VAL A 133 -9.76 -7.43 6.27
CA VAL A 133 -8.34 -7.71 6.54
C VAL A 133 -8.19 -8.54 7.82
N SER A 134 -8.94 -8.21 8.88
CA SER A 134 -8.92 -8.98 10.13
C SER A 134 -9.50 -10.38 9.95
N ALA A 135 -10.56 -10.56 9.15
CA ALA A 135 -11.10 -11.89 8.84
C ALA A 135 -10.06 -12.76 8.10
N ILE A 136 -9.43 -12.23 7.03
CA ILE A 136 -8.40 -12.96 6.27
C ILE A 136 -7.21 -13.31 7.17
N ALA A 137 -6.73 -12.35 7.97
CA ALA A 137 -5.62 -12.57 8.88
C ALA A 137 -5.97 -13.65 9.92
N ALA A 138 -7.12 -13.55 10.58
CA ALA A 138 -7.56 -14.53 11.57
C ALA A 138 -7.69 -15.94 10.97
N ASN A 139 -8.21 -16.05 9.74
CA ASN A 139 -8.30 -17.32 9.02
C ASN A 139 -6.91 -17.92 8.75
N TRP A 140 -5.97 -17.10 8.25
CA TRP A 140 -4.61 -17.56 8.00
C TRP A 140 -3.88 -17.97 9.28
N PHE A 141 -4.09 -17.22 10.38
CA PHE A 141 -3.59 -17.58 11.70
C PHE A 141 -4.18 -18.89 12.21
N SER A 142 -5.48 -19.15 12.00
CA SER A 142 -6.11 -20.42 12.35
C SER A 142 -5.40 -21.59 11.68
N PHE A 143 -5.20 -21.55 10.35
CA PHE A 143 -4.47 -22.60 9.63
C PHE A 143 -3.03 -22.80 10.13
N TYR A 144 -2.31 -21.71 10.41
CA TYR A 144 -0.96 -21.79 10.95
C TYR A 144 -0.94 -22.48 12.33
N LEU A 145 -1.89 -22.15 13.21
CA LEU A 145 -2.01 -22.73 14.54
C LEU A 145 -2.41 -24.22 14.46
N LYS A 146 -3.36 -24.58 13.58
CA LYS A 146 -3.73 -25.98 13.36
C LYS A 146 -2.51 -26.80 12.92
N ARG A 147 -1.75 -26.30 11.95
CA ARG A 147 -0.51 -26.96 11.51
C ARG A 147 0.51 -27.10 12.64
N ARG A 148 0.59 -26.14 13.57
CA ARG A 148 1.42 -26.26 14.77
C ARG A 148 0.91 -27.34 15.72
N ALA A 149 -0.41 -27.42 15.93
CA ALA A 149 -1.03 -28.47 16.74
C ALA A 149 -0.70 -29.86 16.16
N ASP A 150 -0.85 -30.05 14.86
CA ASP A 150 -0.56 -31.32 14.17
C ASP A 150 0.91 -31.73 14.38
N ASN A 151 1.87 -30.80 14.23
CA ASN A 151 3.28 -31.08 14.47
C ASN A 151 3.58 -31.49 15.94
N TYR A 152 2.82 -30.99 16.92
CA TYR A 152 2.96 -31.43 18.31
C TYR A 152 2.27 -32.77 18.55
N TYR A 153 1.18 -33.04 17.85
CA TYR A 153 0.50 -34.32 17.88
C TYR A 153 1.37 -35.45 17.32
N ASP A 154 2.08 -35.22 16.21
CA ASP A 154 3.05 -36.17 15.66
C ASP A 154 4.17 -36.48 16.68
N LYS A 155 4.66 -35.45 17.36
CA LYS A 155 5.67 -35.60 18.43
C LYS A 155 5.12 -36.38 19.62
N TYR A 156 3.87 -36.12 20.01
CA TYR A 156 3.16 -36.88 21.03
C TYR A 156 3.10 -38.37 20.68
N GLN A 157 2.74 -38.72 19.43
CA GLN A 157 2.67 -40.12 18.99
C GLN A 157 4.03 -40.83 19.01
N SER A 158 5.11 -40.11 18.71
CA SER A 158 6.47 -40.67 18.68
C SER A 158 7.19 -40.69 20.04
N ALA A 159 6.64 -40.04 21.07
CA ALA A 159 7.30 -39.92 22.37
C ALA A 159 7.03 -41.15 23.25
N SER A 160 8.07 -41.64 23.92
CA SER A 160 7.98 -42.77 24.86
C SER A 160 8.08 -42.35 26.35
N ASP A 161 8.52 -41.11 26.62
CA ASP A 161 8.65 -40.55 27.97
C ASP A 161 7.35 -39.86 28.39
N LEU A 162 6.79 -40.28 29.53
CA LEU A 162 5.55 -39.75 30.10
C LEU A 162 5.57 -38.22 30.29
N SER A 163 6.71 -37.65 30.70
CA SER A 163 6.84 -36.19 30.88
C SER A 163 6.69 -35.45 29.54
N ARG A 164 7.30 -36.00 28.48
CA ARG A 164 7.25 -35.42 27.14
C ARG A 164 5.88 -35.61 26.50
N ILE A 165 5.25 -36.78 26.69
CA ILE A 165 3.89 -37.08 26.23
C ILE A 165 2.92 -36.04 26.77
N ASN A 166 2.91 -35.81 28.09
CA ASN A 166 2.02 -34.82 28.70
C ASN A 166 2.29 -33.40 28.19
N ASN A 167 3.55 -33.01 28.03
CA ASN A 167 3.89 -31.69 27.50
C ASN A 167 3.42 -31.51 26.05
N TYR A 168 3.64 -32.49 25.17
CA TYR A 168 3.20 -32.41 23.78
C TYR A 168 1.69 -32.44 23.66
N TYR A 169 1.01 -33.28 24.44
CA TYR A 169 -0.45 -33.31 24.49
C TYR A 169 -1.04 -31.94 24.88
N ASN A 170 -0.55 -31.36 25.99
CA ASN A 170 -1.00 -30.04 26.44
C ASN A 170 -0.72 -28.95 25.41
N LYS A 171 0.38 -29.06 24.65
CA LYS A 171 0.70 -28.10 23.58
C LYS A 171 -0.22 -28.25 22.38
N THR A 172 -0.50 -29.48 21.97
CA THR A 172 -1.47 -29.76 20.90
C THR A 172 -2.82 -29.14 21.25
N GLU A 173 -3.35 -29.41 22.44
CA GLU A 173 -4.64 -28.86 22.91
C GLU A 173 -4.64 -27.33 22.93
N GLN A 174 -3.56 -26.69 23.43
CA GLN A 174 -3.45 -25.23 23.42
C GLN A 174 -3.55 -24.64 22.02
N TYR A 175 -2.78 -25.18 21.06
CA TYR A 175 -2.78 -24.66 19.69
C TYR A 175 -4.09 -24.95 18.96
N ASP A 176 -4.72 -26.09 19.24
CA ASP A 176 -6.01 -26.45 18.66
C ASP A 176 -7.12 -25.49 19.12
N ASN A 177 -7.21 -25.25 20.44
CA ASN A 177 -8.15 -24.30 21.01
C ASN A 177 -7.96 -22.89 20.43
N PHE A 178 -6.70 -22.42 20.30
CA PHE A 178 -6.45 -21.11 19.68
C PHE A 178 -6.82 -21.07 18.19
N SER A 179 -6.58 -22.16 17.46
CA SER A 179 -6.97 -22.29 16.07
C SER A 179 -8.48 -22.15 15.89
N GLU A 180 -9.26 -22.83 16.74
CA GLU A 180 -10.73 -22.77 16.73
C GLU A 180 -11.24 -21.36 17.07
N ILE A 181 -10.66 -20.71 18.09
CA ILE A 181 -11.02 -19.34 18.45
C ILE A 181 -10.78 -18.39 17.26
N MET A 182 -9.63 -18.50 16.59
CA MET A 182 -9.30 -17.66 15.43
C MET A 182 -10.24 -17.91 14.25
N LEU A 183 -10.64 -19.17 14.02
CA LEU A 183 -11.64 -19.52 13.02
C LEU A 183 -12.99 -18.86 13.36
N GLY A 184 -13.38 -18.89 14.63
CA GLY A 184 -14.59 -18.23 15.13
C GLY A 184 -14.57 -16.71 14.88
N ILE A 185 -13.47 -16.05 15.24
CA ILE A 185 -13.28 -14.61 14.99
C ILE A 185 -13.38 -14.30 13.49
N SER A 186 -12.71 -15.07 12.64
CA SER A 186 -12.80 -14.91 11.19
C SER A 186 -14.23 -15.05 10.69
N THR A 187 -14.96 -16.05 11.18
CA THR A 187 -16.34 -16.33 10.75
C THR A 187 -17.28 -15.20 11.16
N VAL A 188 -17.16 -14.71 12.40
CA VAL A 188 -17.96 -13.57 12.90
C VAL A 188 -17.63 -12.30 12.12
N ALA A 189 -16.35 -11.97 11.92
CA ALA A 189 -15.93 -10.78 11.18
C ALA A 189 -16.45 -10.79 9.74
N LEU A 190 -16.38 -11.94 9.05
CA LEU A 190 -16.88 -12.11 7.69
C LEU A 190 -18.41 -12.04 7.64
N GLY A 191 -19.10 -12.62 8.62
CA GLY A 191 -20.55 -12.51 8.77
C GLY A 191 -21.00 -11.06 8.99
N THR A 192 -20.33 -10.32 9.86
CA THR A 192 -20.58 -8.87 10.07
C THR A 192 -20.33 -8.08 8.79
N TYR A 193 -19.25 -8.39 8.06
CA TYR A 193 -18.96 -7.74 6.78
C TYR A 193 -20.06 -7.97 5.74
N ILE A 194 -20.53 -9.21 5.56
CA ILE A 194 -21.62 -9.53 4.64
C ILE A 194 -22.91 -8.82 5.06
N TYR A 195 -23.22 -8.80 6.36
CA TYR A 195 -24.39 -8.10 6.88
C TYR A 195 -24.35 -6.61 6.53
N LEU A 196 -23.20 -5.94 6.75
CA LEU A 196 -23.03 -4.53 6.38
C LEU A 196 -23.19 -4.29 4.87
N LEU A 197 -22.74 -5.23 4.04
CA LEU A 197 -22.86 -5.13 2.59
C LEU A 197 -24.32 -5.29 2.11
N LEU A 198 -25.11 -6.14 2.77
CA LEU A 198 -26.53 -6.35 2.45
C LEU A 198 -27.45 -5.25 3.00
N SER A 199 -27.01 -4.52 4.03
CA SER A 199 -27.79 -3.44 4.64
C SER A 199 -27.68 -2.10 3.91
N GLU A 200 -26.79 -2.01 2.92
CA GLU A 200 -26.61 -0.84 2.04
C GLU A 200 -27.44 -0.97 0.75
#